data_AF-A0A8X8C9T7-F1
#
_entry.id   AF-A0A8X8C9T7-F1
#
_cell.length_a   1.000
_cell.length_b   1.000
_cell.length_c   1.000
_cell.angle_alpha   90.00
_cell.angle_beta   90.00
_cell.angle_gamma   90.00
#
_symmetry.space_group_name_H-M   'P 1'
#
loop_
_entity.id
_entity.type
_entity.pdbx_description
1 polymer ?
#
loop_
_entity_poly.entity_id
_entity_poly.type
_entity_poly.pdbx_seq_one_letter_code
_entity_poly.pdbx_strand_id
1 'polypeptide(L)' 'MASFTSLFCAVLLVFSALMVHHAAAQEMCHNLIPGNGNCDASTCQMQCSSLNQGTGACTQTFTNRFNCICNWECS' A
#
# COMPACT_ATOMS: atom_id res chain seq x y z
N MET A 1 4.33 44.89 4.38
CA MET A 1 3.95 43.72 5.21
C MET A 1 3.11 42.71 4.42
N ALA A 2 2.08 43.13 3.68
CA ALA A 2 1.18 42.23 2.93
C ALA A 2 1.81 41.49 1.72
N SER A 3 2.79 42.09 1.04
CA SER A 3 3.38 41.53 -0.20
C SER A 3 4.23 40.28 0.04
N PHE A 4 5.00 40.22 1.13
CA PHE A 4 5.82 39.05 1.47
C PHE A 4 4.95 37.84 1.85
N THR A 5 3.87 38.07 2.61
CA THR A 5 2.92 37.01 3.00
C THR A 5 2.20 36.43 1.77
N SER A 6 1.83 37.29 0.81
CA SER A 6 1.17 36.87 -0.43
C SER A 6 2.08 36.02 -1.32
N LEU A 7 3.35 36.41 -1.47
CA LEU A 7 4.36 35.63 -2.18
C LEU A 7 4.61 34.28 -1.50
N PHE A 8 4.73 34.26 -0.18
CA PHE A 8 4.94 33.03 0.58
C PHE A 8 3.78 32.05 0.43
N CYS A 9 2.54 32.54 0.49
CA CYS A 9 1.35 31.72 0.25
C CYS A 9 1.30 31.18 -1.20
N ALA A 10 1.64 32.00 -2.19
CA ALA A 10 1.67 31.56 -3.59
C ALA A 10 2.71 30.46 -3.82
N VAL A 11 3.90 30.61 -3.22
CA VAL A 11 4.98 29.62 -3.27
C VAL A 11 4.55 28.31 -2.62
N LEU A 12 3.93 28.36 -1.43
CA LEU A 12 3.39 27.16 -0.77
C LEU A 12 2.34 26.45 -1.61
N LEU A 13 1.41 27.19 -2.25
CA LEU A 13 0.38 26.59 -3.10
C LEU A 13 0.97 25.87 -4.32
N VAL A 14 1.98 26.46 -4.97
CA VAL A 14 2.67 25.84 -6.11
C VAL A 14 3.41 24.58 -5.68
N PHE A 15 4.14 24.63 -4.57
CA PHE A 15 4.81 23.43 -4.04
C PHE A 15 3.82 22.34 -3.66
N SER A 16 2.69 22.68 -3.04
CA SER A 16 1.64 21.71 -2.68
C SER A 16 1.07 21.02 -3.92
N ALA A 17 0.77 21.78 -4.98
CA ALA A 17 0.22 21.24 -6.23
C ALA A 17 1.20 20.31 -6.97
N LEU A 18 2.51 20.60 -6.90
CA LEU A 18 3.56 19.76 -7.47
C LEU A 18 3.74 18.45 -6.70
N MET A 19 3.61 18.48 -5.37
CA MET A 19 3.72 17.29 -4.52
C MET A 19 2.52 16.35 -4.72
N VAL A 20 1.31 16.88 -4.94
CA VAL A 20 0.11 16.07 -5.23
C VAL A 20 0.23 15.33 -6.57
N HIS A 21 0.86 15.92 -7.59
CA HIS A 21 1.10 15.23 -8.87
C HIS A 21 2.09 14.06 -8.76
N HIS A 22 3.02 14.11 -7.80
CA HIS A 22 3.98 13.02 -7.56
C HIS A 22 3.45 11.99 -6.56
N ALA A 23 2.45 12.37 -5.76
CA ALA A 23 1.65 11.45 -4.97
C ALA A 23 0.48 10.89 -5.80
N ALA A 24 0.77 10.45 -7.03
CA ALA A 24 -0.03 9.37 -7.60
C ALA A 24 0.18 8.18 -6.67
N ALA A 25 -0.67 8.07 -5.65
CA ALA A 25 -0.69 6.93 -4.77
C ALA A 25 -0.82 5.72 -5.68
N GLN A 26 0.25 4.92 -5.83
CA GLN A 26 0.12 3.62 -6.45
C GLN A 26 -0.99 2.91 -5.69
N GLU A 27 -2.11 2.67 -6.37
CA GLU A 27 -3.24 1.99 -5.75
C GLU A 27 -2.74 0.58 -5.43
N MET A 28 -2.80 0.22 -4.14
CA MET A 28 -2.36 -1.10 -3.69
C MET A 28 -3.56 -2.01 -3.62
N CYS A 29 -3.53 -3.07 -4.42
CA CYS A 29 -4.54 -4.12 -4.45
C CYS A 29 -4.15 -5.20 -3.45
N HIS A 30 -5.14 -5.80 -2.80
CA HIS A 30 -4.92 -6.90 -1.88
C HIS A 30 -5.88 -8.07 -2.10
N ASN A 31 -5.44 -9.27 -1.72
CA ASN A 31 -6.31 -10.45 -1.68
C ASN A 31 -5.98 -11.34 -0.47
N LEU A 32 -6.98 -12.06 -0.01
CA LEU A 32 -6.92 -12.94 1.15
C LEU A 32 -7.00 -14.38 0.68
N ILE A 33 -5.94 -15.15 0.92
CA ILE A 33 -5.94 -16.59 0.72
C ILE A 33 -6.24 -17.24 2.09
N PRO A 34 -7.44 -17.82 2.29
CA PRO A 34 -7.80 -18.42 3.56
C PRO A 34 -6.93 -19.65 3.82
N GLY A 35 -6.07 -19.57 4.83
CA GLY A 35 -5.10 -20.61 5.15
C GLY A 35 -5.64 -21.69 6.08
N ASN A 36 -6.94 -21.99 6.12
CA ASN A 36 -7.55 -22.99 7.01
C ASN A 36 -7.08 -22.95 8.51
N GLY A 37 -6.50 -21.84 8.97
CA GLY A 37 -5.87 -21.68 10.29
C GLY A 37 -4.33 -21.74 10.34
N ASN A 38 -3.67 -22.35 9.35
CA ASN A 38 -2.22 -22.48 9.30
C ASN A 38 -1.67 -21.69 8.09
N CYS A 39 -0.74 -20.77 8.33
CA CYS A 39 -0.11 -20.00 7.27
C CYS A 39 1.40 -20.23 7.29
N ASP A 40 1.92 -20.80 6.20
CA ASP A 40 3.35 -20.89 5.95
C ASP A 40 3.79 -19.67 5.13
N ALA A 41 4.75 -18.90 5.67
CA ALA A 41 5.17 -17.65 5.06
C ALA A 41 5.80 -17.85 3.67
N SER A 42 6.54 -18.95 3.48
CA SER A 42 7.20 -19.24 2.20
C SER A 42 6.18 -19.58 1.11
N THR A 43 5.20 -20.41 1.45
CA THR A 43 4.08 -20.79 0.58
C THR A 43 3.22 -19.58 0.26
N CYS A 44 2.91 -18.75 1.27
CA CYS A 44 2.17 -17.51 1.09
C CYS A 44 2.88 -16.56 0.11
N GLN A 45 4.19 -16.32 0.29
CA GLN A 45 4.96 -15.49 -0.63
C GLN A 45 4.98 -16.08 -2.05
N MET A 46 5.17 -17.39 -2.22
CA MET A 46 5.15 -18.03 -3.54
C MET A 46 3.78 -17.89 -4.25
N GLN A 47 2.69 -18.06 -3.50
CA GLN A 47 1.34 -17.88 -4.02
C GLN A 47 1.09 -16.42 -4.43
N CYS A 48 1.46 -15.46 -3.59
CA CYS A 48 1.29 -14.03 -3.90
C CYS A 48 2.17 -13.58 -5.07
N SER A 49 3.40 -14.10 -5.17
CA SER A 49 4.29 -13.86 -6.31
C SER A 49 3.67 -14.36 -7.61
N SER A 50 2.95 -15.48 -7.56
CA SER A 50 2.25 -16.06 -8.71
C SER A 50 0.96 -15.32 -9.07
N LEU A 51 0.28 -14.72 -8.08
CA LEU A 51 -1.04 -14.10 -8.28
C LEU A 51 -0.94 -12.78 -9.07
N ASN A 52 0.07 -11.95 -8.83
CA ASN A 52 0.31 -10.67 -9.53
C ASN A 52 1.72 -10.11 -9.27
N GLN A 53 2.75 -10.96 -9.15
CA GLN A 53 4.09 -10.54 -8.66
C GLN A 53 4.01 -9.84 -7.29
N GLY A 54 2.99 -10.22 -6.50
CA GLY A 54 2.67 -9.60 -5.23
C GLY A 54 3.53 -10.10 -4.08
N THR A 55 3.45 -9.40 -2.96
CA THR A 55 4.08 -9.75 -1.70
C THR A 55 3.07 -10.40 -0.77
N GLY A 56 3.49 -11.49 -0.11
CA GLY A 56 2.65 -12.29 0.77
C GLY A 56 3.08 -12.20 2.23
N ALA A 57 2.13 -11.99 3.13
CA ALA A 57 2.36 -12.01 4.56
C ALA A 57 1.31 -12.84 5.31
N CYS A 58 1.77 -13.60 6.30
CA CYS A 58 0.88 -14.33 7.21
C CYS A 58 0.41 -13.40 8.33
N THR A 59 -0.89 -13.13 8.37
CA THR A 59 -1.52 -12.27 9.38
C THR A 59 -2.47 -13.08 10.23
N GLN A 60 -2.39 -12.88 11.55
CA GLN A 60 -3.33 -13.49 12.49
C GLN A 60 -4.69 -12.78 12.38
N THR A 61 -5.74 -13.53 12.07
CA THR A 61 -7.11 -13.00 11.97
C THR A 61 -7.98 -13.37 13.16
N PHE A 62 -7.71 -14.52 13.79
CA PHE A 62 -8.32 -14.97 15.05
C PHE A 62 -7.28 -15.73 15.89
N THR A 63 -7.61 -16.04 17.15
CA THR A 63 -6.74 -16.84 18.04
C THR A 63 -6.29 -18.13 17.36
N ASN A 64 -4.97 -18.28 17.17
CA ASN A 64 -4.33 -19.40 16.47
C ASN A 64 -4.86 -19.65 15.03
N ARG A 65 -5.34 -18.60 14.34
CA ARG A 65 -5.74 -18.67 12.94
C ARG A 65 -5.01 -17.61 12.14
N PHE A 66 -4.23 -18.06 11.17
CA PHE A 66 -3.47 -17.20 10.27
C PHE A 66 -4.02 -17.31 8.86
N ASN A 67 -4.13 -16.16 8.19
CA ASN A 67 -4.44 -16.06 6.78
C ASN A 67 -3.25 -15.48 6.03
N CYS A 68 -3.13 -15.84 4.75
CA CYS A 68 -2.15 -15.24 3.86
C CYS A 68 -2.79 -14.00 3.20
N ILE A 69 -2.14 -12.85 3.34
CA ILE A 69 -2.52 -11.59 2.69
C ILE A 69 -1.53 -11.32 1.57
N CYS A 70 -2.02 -11.23 0.34
CA CYS A 70 -1.25 -10.81 -0.82
C CYS A 70 -1.48 -9.33 -1.10
N ASN A 71 -0.42 -8.57 -1.37
CA ASN A 71 -0.49 -7.17 -1.79
C ASN A 71 0.32 -6.96 -3.06
N TRP A 72 -0.21 -6.19 -4.01
CA TRP A 72 0.46 -5.84 -5.26
C TRP A 72 -0.01 -4.47 -5.77
N GLU A 73 0.72 -3.89 -6.72
CA GLU A 73 0.30 -2.65 -7.38
C GLU A 73 -0.89 -2.93 -8.31
N CYS A 74 -1.99 -2.20 -8.14
CA CYS A 74 -3.13 -2.29 -9.05
C CYS A 74 -2.72 -1.81 -10.45
N SER A 75 -3.16 -2.55 -11.47
CA SER A 75 -2.98 -2.24 -12.89
C SER A 75 -4.14 -1.47 -13.48
#